data_AF-A0A971R1S6-F1
#
_entry.id   AF-A0A971R1S6-F1
#
_cell.length_a   1.000
_cell.length_b   1.000
_cell.length_c   1.000
_cell.angle_alpha   90.00
_cell.angle_beta   90.00
_cell.angle_gamma   90.00
#
_symmetry.space_group_name_H-M   'P 1'
#
loop_
_entity.id
_entity.type
_entity.pdbx_description
1 polymer ?
#
loop_
_entity_poly.entity_id
_entity_poly.type
_entity_poly.pdbx_seq_one_letter_code
_entity_poly.pdbx_strand_id
1 'polypeptide(L)'
;MKFSDLKVILSSFDLWEKVSGAYNPDGSVKDFKMLDKTINKLPTMEKMVIKAMTGIYHNRNTVTLTELNNTLDRTSTDKLIYWWSKNFETEGG
;
A
#
# COMPACT_ATOMS: atom_id res chain seq x y z
N MET A 1 -6.23 7.76 -7.10
CA MET A 1 -5.68 6.38 -7.11
C MET A 1 -6.66 5.38 -7.71
N LYS A 2 -6.32 4.82 -8.88
CA LYS A 2 -6.96 3.67 -9.53
C LYS A 2 -6.34 2.36 -9.02
N PHE A 3 -6.97 1.21 -9.31
CA PHE A 3 -6.40 -0.09 -8.92
C PHE A 3 -5.02 -0.36 -9.54
N SER A 4 -4.80 0.12 -10.77
CA SER A 4 -3.48 0.07 -11.43
C SER A 4 -2.42 0.82 -10.65
N ASP A 5 -2.76 2.00 -10.12
CA ASP A 5 -1.83 2.79 -9.29
C ASP A 5 -1.43 2.01 -8.04
N LEU A 6 -2.41 1.41 -7.34
CA LEU A 6 -2.13 0.61 -6.15
C LEU A 6 -1.14 -0.53 -6.45
N LYS A 7 -1.32 -1.24 -7.58
CA LYS A 7 -0.42 -2.31 -8.00
C LYS A 7 0.99 -1.78 -8.24
N VAL A 8 1.12 -0.73 -9.03
CA VAL A 8 2.45 -0.15 -9.38
C VAL A 8 3.15 0.36 -8.13
N ILE A 9 2.43 1.07 -7.26
CA ILE A 9 2.98 1.60 -6.01
C ILE A 9 3.46 0.44 -5.14
N LEU A 10 2.61 -0.53 -4.82
CA LEU A 10 3.02 -1.66 -3.96
C LEU A 10 4.13 -2.52 -4.58
N SER A 11 4.13 -2.70 -5.90
CA SER A 11 5.23 -3.38 -6.61
C SER A 11 6.55 -2.62 -6.51
N SER A 12 6.53 -1.27 -6.48
CA SER A 12 7.76 -0.48 -6.26
C SER A 12 8.39 -0.71 -4.88
N PHE A 13 7.63 -1.26 -3.92
CA PHE A 13 8.12 -1.70 -2.61
C PHE A 13 8.30 -3.22 -2.49
N ASP A 14 8.11 -3.99 -3.57
CA ASP A 14 8.12 -5.46 -3.56
C ASP A 14 7.00 -6.09 -2.69
N LEU A 15 5.86 -5.40 -2.56
CA LEU A 15 4.77 -5.76 -1.65
C LEU A 15 3.49 -6.26 -2.34
N TRP A 16 3.32 -6.00 -3.64
CA TRP A 16 2.08 -6.35 -4.34
C TRP A 16 1.75 -7.85 -4.25
N GLU A 17 2.72 -8.72 -4.54
CA GLU A 17 2.53 -10.17 -4.50
C GLU A 17 2.17 -10.71 -3.12
N LYS A 18 2.50 -9.98 -2.05
CA LYS A 18 2.18 -10.37 -0.67
C LYS A 18 0.69 -10.21 -0.35
N VAL A 19 -0.03 -9.37 -1.11
CA VAL A 19 -1.45 -9.08 -0.89
C VAL A 19 -2.35 -9.35 -2.08
N SER A 20 -1.80 -9.56 -3.27
CA SER A 20 -2.54 -9.76 -4.53
C SER A 20 -3.64 -10.83 -4.42
N GLY A 21 -3.38 -11.92 -3.70
CA GLY A 21 -4.34 -13.01 -3.48
C GLY A 21 -5.66 -12.58 -2.80
N ALA A 22 -5.65 -11.48 -2.04
CA ALA A 22 -6.83 -10.92 -1.37
C ALA A 22 -7.70 -10.05 -2.30
N TYR A 23 -7.24 -9.73 -3.51
CA TYR A 23 -7.92 -8.84 -4.45
C TYR A 23 -8.65 -9.61 -5.55
N ASN A 24 -9.77 -9.04 -5.99
CA ASN A 24 -10.45 -9.38 -7.24
C ASN A 24 -9.82 -8.60 -8.42
N PRO A 25 -10.06 -9.03 -9.67
CA PRO A 25 -9.55 -8.33 -10.85
C PRO A 25 -10.01 -6.87 -10.98
N ASP A 26 -11.18 -6.53 -10.41
CA ASP A 26 -11.76 -5.19 -10.40
C ASP A 26 -11.20 -4.26 -9.31
N GLY A 27 -10.31 -4.78 -8.44
CA GLY A 27 -9.72 -4.04 -7.33
C GLY A 27 -10.50 -4.10 -6.02
N SER A 28 -11.67 -4.74 -5.98
CA SER A 28 -12.35 -5.03 -4.72
C SER A 28 -11.58 -6.07 -3.89
N VAL A 29 -11.66 -5.97 -2.56
CA VAL A 29 -11.10 -6.96 -1.64
C VAL A 29 -12.09 -8.10 -1.45
N LYS A 30 -11.64 -9.35 -1.58
CA LYS A 30 -12.47 -10.55 -1.39
C LYS A 30 -13.02 -10.66 0.04
N ASP A 31 -12.14 -10.47 1.02
CA ASP A 31 -12.45 -10.43 2.44
C ASP A 31 -11.42 -9.56 3.17
N PHE A 32 -11.87 -8.44 3.75
CA PHE A 32 -11.01 -7.54 4.52
C PHE A 32 -10.39 -8.20 5.74
N LYS A 33 -11.07 -9.17 6.38
CA LYS A 33 -10.52 -9.91 7.52
C LYS A 33 -9.35 -10.78 7.10
N MET A 34 -9.43 -11.39 5.92
CA MET A 34 -8.32 -12.14 5.32
C MET A 34 -7.15 -11.21 4.98
N LEU A 35 -7.40 -10.06 4.35
CA LEU A 35 -6.37 -9.07 4.05
C LEU A 35 -5.64 -8.61 5.31
N ASP A 36 -6.39 -8.22 6.36
CA ASP A 36 -5.83 -7.80 7.64
C ASP A 36 -4.99 -8.91 8.29
N LYS A 37 -5.42 -10.18 8.19
CA LYS A 37 -4.66 -11.34 8.69
C LYS A 37 -3.36 -11.57 7.91
N THR A 38 -3.36 -11.40 6.59
CA THR A 38 -2.15 -11.49 5.75
C THR A 38 -1.16 -10.40 6.13
N ILE A 39 -1.63 -9.16 6.22
CA ILE A 39 -0.83 -7.98 6.58
C ILE A 39 -0.18 -8.12 7.96
N ASN A 40 -0.92 -8.62 8.95
CA ASN A 40 -0.43 -8.72 10.32
C ASN A 40 0.69 -9.76 10.52
N LYS A 41 0.97 -10.61 9.53
CA LYS A 41 2.08 -11.58 9.55
C LYS A 41 3.37 -11.03 8.95
N LEU A 42 3.33 -9.85 8.34
CA LEU A 42 4.48 -9.25 7.65
C LEU A 42 5.34 -8.44 8.64
N PRO A 43 6.63 -8.22 8.30
CA PRO A 43 7.49 -7.28 9.02
C PRO A 43 6.84 -5.90 9.16
N THR A 44 7.17 -5.18 10.24
CA THR A 44 6.54 -3.90 10.60
C THR A 44 6.53 -2.90 9.44
N MET A 45 7.66 -2.74 8.75
CA MET A 45 7.77 -1.80 7.63
C MET A 45 6.85 -2.16 6.46
N GLU A 46 6.86 -3.42 6.01
CA GLU A 46 5.96 -3.90 4.95
C GLU A 46 4.49 -3.71 5.34
N LYS A 47 4.15 -4.10 6.57
CA LYS A 47 2.81 -3.94 7.15
C LYS A 47 2.34 -2.49 7.10
N MET A 48 3.18 -1.53 7.49
CA MET A 48 2.81 -0.11 7.51
C MET A 48 2.60 0.44 6.10
N VAL A 49 3.49 0.12 5.15
CA VAL A 49 3.33 0.54 3.76
C VAL A 49 2.04 -0.02 3.16
N ILE A 50 1.78 -1.32 3.33
CA ILE A 50 0.58 -1.94 2.80
C ILE A 50 -0.68 -1.32 3.42
N LYS A 51 -0.72 -1.11 4.75
CA LYS A 51 -1.87 -0.46 5.40
C LYS A 51 -2.08 0.96 4.90
N ALA A 52 -1.01 1.73 4.73
CA ALA A 52 -1.11 3.08 4.18
C ALA A 52 -1.72 3.06 2.77
N MET A 53 -1.14 2.29 1.85
CA MET A 53 -1.55 2.32 0.44
C MET A 53 -2.94 1.71 0.22
N THR A 54 -3.23 0.56 0.84
CA THR A 54 -4.55 -0.06 0.74
C THR A 54 -5.62 0.76 1.47
N GLY A 55 -5.25 1.45 2.55
CA GLY A 55 -6.15 2.33 3.27
C GLY A 55 -6.51 3.60 2.49
N ILE A 56 -5.54 4.21 1.80
CA ILE A 56 -5.78 5.32 0.86
C ILE A 56 -6.70 4.86 -0.27
N TYR A 57 -6.41 3.71 -0.88
CA TYR A 57 -7.20 3.19 -2.01
C TYR A 57 -8.66 2.87 -1.65
N HIS A 58 -8.89 2.25 -0.49
CA HIS A 58 -10.23 1.84 -0.06
C HIS A 58 -10.93 2.85 0.86
N ASN A 59 -10.32 4.00 1.13
CA ASN A 59 -10.79 4.98 2.10
C ASN A 59 -11.10 4.35 3.48
N ARG A 60 -10.17 3.53 4.00
CA ARG A 60 -10.32 2.76 5.25
C ARG A 60 -9.01 2.76 6.05
N ASN A 61 -9.10 2.73 7.39
CA ASN A 61 -8.00 2.35 8.31
C ASN A 61 -6.59 2.76 7.83
N THR A 62 -6.36 4.06 7.69
CA THR A 62 -5.03 4.57 7.34
C THR A 62 -4.15 4.63 8.59
N VAL A 63 -2.85 4.40 8.40
CA VAL A 63 -1.84 4.76 9.41
C VAL A 63 -1.55 6.25 9.29
N THR A 64 -1.18 6.90 10.38
CA THR A 64 -0.77 8.31 10.32
C THR A 64 0.54 8.45 9.54
N LEU A 65 0.75 9.61 8.92
CA LEU A 65 2.01 9.91 8.23
C LEU A 65 3.22 9.77 9.17
N THR A 66 3.06 10.18 10.43
CA THR A 66 4.10 10.05 11.47
C THR A 66 4.46 8.59 11.75
N GLU A 67 3.47 7.72 11.94
CA GLU A 67 3.71 6.28 12.16
C GLU A 67 4.38 5.63 10.95
N LEU A 68 3.92 5.98 9.74
CA LEU A 68 4.52 5.49 8.51
C LEU A 68 5.99 5.92 8.43
N ASN A 69 6.27 7.22 8.51
CA ASN A 69 7.62 7.77 8.37
C ASN A 69 8.61 7.24 9.42
N ASN A 70 8.16 7.04 10.66
CA ASN A 70 9.01 6.48 11.72
C ASN A 70 9.40 5.01 11.48
N THR A 71 8.71 4.31 10.59
CA THR A 71 8.93 2.88 10.32
C THR A 71 9.76 2.65 9.04
N LEU A 72 9.84 3.64 8.14
CA LEU A 72 10.51 3.48 6.86
C LEU A 72 12.03 3.68 6.99
N ASP A 73 12.78 2.89 6.21
CA ASP A 73 14.18 3.19 5.93
C ASP A 73 14.31 4.30 4.89
N ARG A 74 15.53 4.78 4.66
CA ARG A 74 15.78 5.88 3.72
C ARG A 74 15.23 5.61 2.31
N THR A 75 15.53 4.43 1.76
CA THR A 75 15.11 4.04 0.41
C THR A 75 13.59 4.05 0.28
N SER A 76 12.88 3.57 1.30
CA SER A 76 11.43 3.49 1.29
C SER A 76 10.78 4.84 1.56
N THR A 77 11.41 5.69 2.35
CA THR A 77 11.03 7.10 2.51
C THR A 77 11.14 7.85 1.19
N ASP A 78 12.23 7.67 0.44
CA ASP A 78 12.41 8.30 -0.88
C ASP A 78 11.32 7.85 -1.88
N LYS A 79 10.97 6.56 -1.88
CA LYS A 79 9.85 6.02 -2.68
C LYS A 79 8.51 6.61 -2.26
N LEU A 80 8.24 6.74 -0.96
CA LEU A 80 7.01 7.34 -0.44
C LEU A 80 6.90 8.82 -0.88
N ILE A 81 7.98 9.59 -0.76
CA ILE A 81 8.03 11.00 -1.18
C ILE A 81 7.77 11.12 -2.69
N TYR A 82 8.39 10.25 -3.49
CA TYR A 82 8.16 10.21 -4.94
C TYR A 82 6.66 10.02 -5.25
N TRP A 83 6.02 8.99 -4.68
CA TRP A 83 4.61 8.72 -4.94
C TRP A 83 3.69 9.81 -4.38
N TRP A 84 4.04 10.39 -3.23
CA TRP A 84 3.32 11.52 -2.66
C TRP A 84 3.36 12.74 -3.59
N SER A 85 4.52 13.03 -4.18
CA SER A 85 4.68 14.14 -5.14
C SER A 85 3.84 13.97 -6.41
N LYS A 86 3.37 12.74 -6.67
CA LYS A 86 2.51 12.37 -7.78
C LYS A 86 1.05 12.12 -7.36
N ASN A 87 0.65 12.54 -6.16
CA ASN A 87 -0.68 12.30 -5.58
C ASN A 87 -1.10 10.81 -5.56
N PHE A 88 -0.13 9.90 -5.52
CA PHE A 88 -0.34 8.45 -5.67
C PHE A 88 -1.06 8.06 -6.97
N GLU A 89 -0.72 8.73 -8.07
CA GLU A 89 -1.21 8.46 -9.41
C GLU A 89 -0.04 8.13 -10.33
N THR A 90 -0.21 7.12 -11.18
CA THR A 90 0.74 6.81 -12.25
C THR A 90 0.47 7.71 -13.46
N GLU A 91 1.52 8.11 -14.20
CA GLU A 91 1.34 8.96 -15.38
C GLU A 91 0.48 8.25 -16.43
N GLY A 92 -0.60 8.91 -16.90
CA GLY A 92 -1.62 8.34 -17.79
C GLY A 92 -3.03 8.25 -17.20
N GLY A 93 -3.31 9.00 -16.13
CA GLY A 93 -4.63 9.17 -15.51
C GLY A 93 -5.69 9.77 -16.43
#